data_AF-A0A533YRH8-F1
#
_entry.id   AF-A0A533YRH8-F1
#
_cell.length_a   1.000
_cell.length_b   1.000
_cell.length_c   1.000
_cell.angle_alpha   90.00
_cell.angle_beta   90.00
_cell.angle_gamma   90.00
#
_symmetry.space_group_name_H-M   'P 1'
#
loop_
_entity.id
_entity.type
_entity.pdbx_description
1 polymer ?
#
loop_
_entity_poly.entity_id
_entity_poly.type
_entity_poly.pdbx_seq_one_letter_code
_entity_poly.pdbx_strand_id
1 'polypeptide(L)'
;MSTKTMDERALKEMLDRHRDLYDGPAIDPKLKGIIRDAPCSKLSDWDIHRMLRTSRSVFFDTHVEVVSGHHTATYLRFASIARFPQLVRLIVRDMADWIRQTFQKDPIVGIVATASEARLLADGVASILQAEMPVRVVLTPYSPETGKIGTEVSPGSIKPGERFLSLNDVTTRGNCVGKLGSVVTAHGG
;
A
#
# COMPACT_ATOMS: atom_id res chain seq x y z
N MET A 1 -11.33 20.55 -32.06
CA MET A 1 -11.31 19.10 -31.75
C MET A 1 -10.95 18.95 -30.28
N SER A 2 -11.80 18.25 -29.53
CA SER A 2 -11.93 18.38 -28.08
C SER A 2 -10.79 17.70 -27.32
N THR A 3 -10.23 18.36 -26.31
CA THR A 3 -9.19 17.87 -25.38
C THR A 3 -9.51 16.49 -24.78
N LYS A 4 -10.80 16.17 -24.63
CA LYS A 4 -11.30 14.89 -24.12
C LYS A 4 -10.91 13.68 -24.99
N THR A 5 -10.90 13.84 -26.31
CA THR A 5 -10.53 12.78 -27.27
C THR A 5 -9.03 12.53 -27.34
N MET A 6 -8.19 13.51 -27.00
CA MET A 6 -6.74 13.32 -26.91
C MET A 6 -6.35 12.52 -25.67
N ASP A 7 -7.02 12.76 -24.54
CA ASP A 7 -6.80 12.03 -23.28
C ASP A 7 -7.15 10.55 -23.39
N GLU A 8 -8.27 10.21 -24.02
CA GLU A 8 -8.70 8.80 -24.19
C GLU A 8 -7.73 8.00 -25.05
N ARG A 9 -7.20 8.61 -26.12
CA ARG A 9 -6.22 7.98 -27.00
C ARG A 9 -4.88 7.78 -26.28
N ALA A 10 -4.39 8.79 -25.57
CA ALA A 10 -3.16 8.69 -24.80
C ALA A 10 -3.25 7.63 -23.68
N LEU A 11 -4.40 7.56 -22.99
CA LEU A 11 -4.67 6.54 -21.99
C LEU A 11 -4.67 5.13 -22.61
N LYS A 12 -5.32 4.96 -23.76
CA LYS A 12 -5.33 3.68 -24.47
C LYS A 12 -3.92 3.25 -24.90
N GLU A 13 -3.15 4.16 -25.49
CA GLU A 13 -1.76 3.89 -25.91
C GLU A 13 -0.85 3.55 -24.71
N MET A 14 -1.08 4.16 -23.55
CA MET A 14 -0.39 3.80 -22.31
C MET A 14 -0.75 2.37 -21.85
N LEU A 15 -2.04 2.03 -21.88
CA LEU A 15 -2.53 0.70 -21.48
C LEU A 15 -2.04 -0.40 -22.42
N ASP A 16 -2.02 -0.14 -23.73
CA ASP A 16 -1.53 -1.08 -24.74
C ASP A 16 -0.02 -1.33 -24.55
N ARG A 17 0.79 -0.26 -24.40
CA ARG A 17 2.23 -0.40 -24.08
C ARG A 17 2.49 -1.17 -22.78
N HIS A 18 1.67 -0.92 -21.75
CA HIS A 18 1.77 -1.65 -20.49
C HIS A 18 1.48 -3.14 -20.69
N ARG A 19 0.42 -3.48 -21.43
CA ARG A 19 0.11 -4.88 -21.74
C ARG A 19 1.25 -5.55 -22.50
N ASP A 20 1.72 -4.92 -23.57
CA ASP A 20 2.77 -5.46 -24.44
C ASP A 20 4.07 -5.69 -23.66
N LEU A 21 4.43 -4.78 -22.75
CA LEU A 21 5.59 -4.94 -21.88
C LEU A 21 5.46 -6.19 -20.98
N TYR A 22 4.32 -6.37 -20.32
CA TYR A 22 4.10 -7.48 -19.38
C TYR A 22 3.97 -8.84 -20.08
N ASP A 23 3.51 -8.85 -21.32
CA ASP A 23 3.41 -10.07 -22.14
C ASP A 23 4.79 -10.46 -22.73
N GLY A 24 5.73 -9.52 -22.81
CA GLY A 24 7.11 -9.77 -23.27
C GLY A 24 8.08 -10.24 -22.17
N PRO A 25 9.31 -10.63 -22.57
CA PRO A 25 10.40 -10.96 -21.64
C PRO A 25 11.09 -9.72 -21.05
N ALA A 26 10.91 -8.54 -21.68
CA ALA A 26 11.58 -7.30 -21.27
C ALA A 26 11.14 -6.78 -19.90
N ILE A 27 9.98 -7.22 -19.39
CA ILE A 27 9.48 -6.83 -18.06
C ILE A 27 10.34 -7.41 -16.92
N ASP A 28 10.91 -8.61 -17.09
CA ASP A 28 11.65 -9.29 -16.03
C ASP A 28 12.85 -8.49 -15.49
N PRO A 29 13.78 -8.00 -16.35
CA PRO A 29 14.88 -7.17 -15.87
C PRO A 29 14.40 -5.82 -15.31
N LYS A 30 13.31 -5.24 -15.85
CA LYS A 30 12.74 -3.99 -15.32
C LYS A 30 12.20 -4.17 -13.90
N LEU A 31 11.45 -5.25 -13.64
CA LEU A 31 10.97 -5.58 -12.30
C LEU A 31 12.12 -5.91 -11.35
N LYS A 32 13.10 -6.71 -11.78
CA LYS A 32 14.26 -7.04 -10.95
C LYS A 32 15.04 -5.78 -10.54
N GLY A 33 15.16 -4.79 -11.43
CA GLY A 33 15.88 -3.53 -11.16
C GLY A 33 15.26 -2.64 -10.08
N ILE A 34 14.00 -2.87 -9.69
CA ILE A 34 13.31 -2.08 -8.66
C ILE A 34 13.14 -2.83 -7.33
N ILE A 35 13.45 -4.12 -7.28
CA ILE A 35 13.37 -4.94 -6.07
C ILE A 35 14.66 -4.76 -5.29
N ARG A 36 14.53 -4.64 -3.97
CA ARG A 36 15.65 -4.52 -3.03
C ARG A 36 15.39 -5.43 -1.85
N ASP A 37 16.47 -6.00 -1.32
CA ASP A 37 16.42 -6.78 -0.10
C ASP A 37 15.85 -5.95 1.06
N ALA A 38 14.94 -6.57 1.81
CA ALA A 38 14.39 -6.05 3.04
C ALA A 38 14.68 -7.06 4.16
N PRO A 39 15.70 -6.83 5.02
CA PRO A 39 16.12 -7.81 6.04
C PRO A 39 15.02 -8.23 7.04
N CYS A 40 13.97 -7.42 7.14
CA CYS A 40 12.82 -7.67 8.01
C CYS A 40 11.67 -8.45 7.34
N SER A 41 11.73 -8.70 6.03
CA SER A 41 10.74 -9.45 5.27
C SER A 41 11.23 -10.88 5.01
N LYS A 42 10.31 -11.84 5.07
CA LYS A 42 10.52 -13.23 4.66
C LYS A 42 10.19 -13.46 3.19
N LEU A 43 9.63 -12.46 2.49
CA LEU A 43 9.36 -12.55 1.07
C LEU A 43 10.67 -12.47 0.29
N SER A 44 10.95 -13.49 -0.51
CA SER A 44 12.15 -13.50 -1.34
C SER A 44 12.00 -12.53 -2.53
N ASP A 45 13.12 -12.13 -3.13
CA ASP A 45 13.13 -11.40 -4.41
C ASP A 45 12.25 -12.08 -5.47
N TRP A 46 12.23 -13.41 -5.49
CA TRP A 46 11.41 -14.18 -6.40
C TRP A 46 9.90 -14.04 -6.10
N ASP A 47 9.51 -14.05 -4.83
CA ASP A 47 8.11 -13.84 -4.42
C ASP A 47 7.62 -12.44 -4.80
N ILE A 48 8.44 -11.42 -4.54
CA ILE A 48 8.13 -10.03 -4.91
C ILE A 48 8.06 -9.90 -6.43
N HIS A 49 9.04 -10.43 -7.16
CA HIS A 49 9.06 -10.38 -8.62
C HIS A 49 7.80 -11.03 -9.21
N ARG A 50 7.47 -12.25 -8.77
CA ARG A 50 6.27 -12.98 -9.21
C ARG A 50 5.00 -12.21 -8.87
N MET A 51 4.93 -11.59 -7.70
CA MET A 51 3.80 -10.76 -7.27
C MET A 51 3.60 -9.58 -8.22
N LEU A 52 4.67 -8.82 -8.49
CA LEU A 52 4.62 -7.66 -9.38
C LEU A 52 4.24 -8.07 -10.82
N ARG A 53 4.84 -9.15 -11.33
CA ARG A 53 4.55 -9.69 -12.68
C ARG A 53 3.11 -10.16 -12.82
N THR A 54 2.63 -10.96 -11.85
CA THR A 54 1.28 -11.53 -11.88
C THR A 54 0.21 -10.45 -11.79
N SER A 55 0.44 -9.46 -10.91
CA SER A 55 -0.54 -8.40 -10.66
C SER A 55 -0.53 -7.26 -11.68
N ARG A 56 0.49 -7.21 -12.54
CA ARG A 56 0.73 -6.09 -13.48
C ARG A 56 0.70 -4.73 -12.80
N SER A 57 1.28 -4.67 -11.60
CA SER A 57 1.10 -3.55 -10.66
C SER A 57 2.09 -2.41 -10.83
N VAL A 58 3.16 -2.58 -11.61
CA VAL A 58 4.19 -1.56 -11.82
C VAL A 58 4.06 -0.98 -13.22
N PHE A 59 3.87 0.32 -13.29
CA PHE A 59 3.87 1.10 -14.53
C PHE A 59 5.23 1.79 -14.65
N PHE A 60 5.84 1.66 -15.82
CA PHE A 60 7.14 2.27 -16.14
C PHE A 60 6.97 3.39 -17.16
N ASP A 61 7.97 4.27 -17.20
CA ASP A 61 8.07 5.39 -18.14
C ASP A 61 6.83 6.30 -18.09
N THR A 62 6.24 6.39 -16.89
CA THR A 62 5.03 7.16 -16.63
C THR A 62 5.35 8.64 -16.44
N HIS A 63 4.53 9.52 -17.02
CA HIS A 63 4.49 10.94 -16.67
C HIS A 63 3.30 11.21 -15.74
N VAL A 64 3.07 10.33 -14.77
CA VAL A 64 1.98 10.48 -13.81
C VAL A 64 2.37 11.58 -12.82
N GLU A 65 1.55 12.61 -12.73
CA GLU A 65 1.61 13.59 -11.64
C GLU A 65 1.08 12.90 -10.37
N VAL A 66 1.98 12.52 -9.45
CA VAL A 66 1.53 12.10 -8.13
C VAL A 66 0.98 13.33 -7.37
N VAL A 67 0.14 13.13 -6.35
CA VAL A 67 -0.53 14.21 -5.57
C VAL A 67 0.44 15.30 -5.04
N SER A 68 1.75 15.03 -5.00
CA SER A 68 2.81 15.99 -4.69
C SER A 68 3.39 16.78 -5.89
N GLY A 69 2.78 16.74 -7.07
CA GLY A 69 3.23 17.42 -8.28
C GLY A 69 4.54 16.88 -8.88
N HIS A 70 5.00 15.70 -8.46
CA HIS A 70 6.26 15.11 -8.95
C HIS A 70 5.99 14.06 -10.03
N HIS A 71 6.80 14.08 -11.08
CA HIS A 71 6.81 13.01 -12.08
C HIS A 71 7.62 11.83 -11.54
N THR A 72 7.03 10.64 -11.52
CA THR A 72 7.75 9.40 -11.19
C THR A 72 7.86 8.54 -12.45
N ALA A 73 9.09 8.18 -12.83
CA ALA A 73 9.33 7.29 -13.96
C ALA A 73 8.79 5.86 -13.71
N THR A 74 8.53 5.51 -12.45
CA THR A 74 7.96 4.24 -12.04
C THR A 74 6.83 4.48 -11.05
N TYR A 75 5.70 3.82 -11.23
CA TYR A 75 4.52 3.92 -10.36
C TYR A 75 4.03 2.52 -9.98
N LEU A 76 3.93 2.25 -8.67
CA LEU A 76 3.37 1.01 -8.14
C LEU A 76 1.91 1.23 -7.73
N ARG A 77 1.01 0.44 -8.31
CA ARG A 77 -0.43 0.47 -8.07
C ARG A 77 -0.85 -0.75 -7.26
N PHE A 78 -0.94 -0.60 -5.93
CA PHE A 78 -1.35 -1.69 -5.03
C PHE A 78 -2.76 -2.21 -5.32
N ALA A 79 -3.68 -1.37 -5.81
CA ALA A 79 -5.00 -1.80 -6.28
C ALA A 79 -4.95 -2.95 -7.31
N SER A 80 -3.86 -3.08 -8.09
CA SER A 80 -3.69 -4.20 -9.01
C SER A 80 -3.31 -5.49 -8.28
N ILE A 81 -2.52 -5.40 -7.20
CA ILE A 81 -2.18 -6.53 -6.30
C ILE A 81 -3.42 -6.96 -5.51
N ALA A 82 -4.20 -6.00 -5.01
CA ALA A 82 -5.41 -6.23 -4.23
C ALA A 82 -6.46 -7.12 -4.92
N ARG A 83 -6.42 -7.19 -6.26
CA ARG A 83 -7.29 -8.08 -7.07
C ARG A 83 -6.93 -9.57 -6.96
N PHE A 84 -5.79 -9.90 -6.34
CA PHE A 84 -5.31 -11.26 -6.18
C PHE A 84 -5.22 -11.61 -4.69
N PRO A 85 -6.27 -12.18 -4.08
CA PRO A 85 -6.32 -12.46 -2.64
C PRO A 85 -5.14 -13.30 -2.15
N GLN A 86 -4.63 -14.20 -2.97
CA GLN A 86 -3.45 -15.00 -2.68
C GLN A 86 -2.18 -14.17 -2.51
N LEU A 87 -2.01 -13.09 -3.28
CA LEU A 87 -0.87 -12.19 -3.16
C LEU A 87 -1.01 -11.32 -1.91
N VAL A 88 -2.21 -10.80 -1.66
CA VAL A 88 -2.53 -10.05 -0.43
C VAL A 88 -2.24 -10.90 0.81
N ARG A 89 -2.62 -12.18 0.81
CA ARG A 89 -2.33 -13.10 1.93
C ARG A 89 -0.83 -13.28 2.21
N LEU A 90 0.03 -13.26 1.19
CA LEU A 90 1.47 -13.33 1.38
C LEU A 90 1.99 -12.09 2.11
N ILE A 91 1.58 -10.90 1.64
CA ILE A 91 1.96 -9.62 2.27
C ILE A 91 1.45 -9.56 3.71
N VAL A 92 0.19 -9.93 3.93
CA VAL A 92 -0.44 -9.91 5.26
C VAL A 92 0.28 -10.83 6.25
N ARG A 93 0.68 -12.04 5.83
CA ARG A 93 1.44 -12.96 6.69
C ARG A 93 2.81 -12.41 7.05
N ASP A 94 3.51 -11.87 6.06
CA ASP A 94 4.83 -11.26 6.26
C ASP A 94 4.76 -10.06 7.22
N MET A 95 3.79 -9.15 6.99
CA MET A 95 3.54 -8.01 7.87
C MET A 95 3.18 -8.43 9.30
N ALA A 96 2.28 -9.41 9.46
CA ALA A 96 1.89 -9.91 10.78
C ALA A 96 3.07 -10.54 11.53
N ASP A 97 3.91 -11.31 10.84
CA ASP A 97 5.12 -11.87 11.43
C ASP A 97 6.09 -10.78 11.89
N TRP A 98 6.31 -9.76 11.06
CA TRP A 98 7.15 -8.62 11.42
C TRP A 98 6.59 -7.86 12.63
N ILE A 99 5.27 -7.59 12.67
CA ILE A 99 4.61 -6.91 13.80
C ILE A 99 4.76 -7.73 15.07
N ARG A 100 4.49 -9.04 15.01
CA ARG A 100 4.61 -9.95 16.17
C ARG A 100 6.03 -9.90 16.76
N GLN A 101 7.05 -9.96 15.91
CA GLN A 101 8.45 -9.93 16.34
C GLN A 101 8.86 -8.57 16.90
N THR A 102 8.42 -7.48 16.25
CA THR A 102 8.81 -6.11 16.60
C THR A 102 8.16 -5.66 17.90
N PHE A 103 6.90 -6.00 18.10
CA PHE A 103 6.08 -5.51 19.22
C PHE A 103 5.82 -6.59 20.29
N GLN A 104 6.69 -7.60 20.38
CA GLN A 104 6.53 -8.69 21.34
C GLN A 104 6.58 -8.20 22.80
N LYS A 105 7.52 -7.31 23.12
CA LYS A 105 7.72 -6.80 24.49
C LYS A 105 6.70 -5.74 24.86
N ASP A 106 6.40 -4.87 23.91
CA ASP A 106 5.44 -3.80 24.04
C ASP A 106 4.42 -3.94 22.91
N PRO A 107 3.30 -4.64 23.14
CA PRO A 107 2.25 -4.86 22.15
C PRO A 107 1.56 -3.57 21.71
N ILE A 108 1.17 -3.50 20.43
CA ILE A 108 0.25 -2.49 19.93
C ILE A 108 -1.19 -2.91 20.22
N VAL A 109 -2.10 -1.94 20.34
CA VAL A 109 -3.53 -2.20 20.55
C VAL A 109 -4.36 -1.95 19.29
N GLY A 110 -3.76 -1.37 18.25
CA GLY A 110 -4.44 -1.17 16.99
C GLY A 110 -3.57 -0.75 15.82
N ILE A 111 -4.19 -0.77 14.65
CA ILE A 111 -3.64 -0.34 13.38
C ILE A 111 -4.50 0.81 12.86
N VAL A 112 -3.86 1.93 12.52
CA VAL A 112 -4.49 3.02 11.78
C VAL A 112 -4.14 2.87 10.31
N ALA A 113 -5.14 2.79 9.44
CA ALA A 113 -4.96 2.69 8.00
C ALA A 113 -5.95 3.59 7.26
N THR A 114 -5.66 3.85 5.98
CA THR A 114 -6.60 4.56 5.10
C THR A 114 -7.70 3.60 4.64
N ALA A 115 -8.95 4.07 4.52
CA ALA A 115 -10.09 3.34 3.96
C ALA A 115 -10.01 3.15 2.42
N SER A 116 -8.84 2.72 1.95
CA SER A 116 -8.55 2.29 0.57
C SER A 116 -8.25 0.79 0.56
N GLU A 117 -7.57 0.29 -0.47
CA GLU A 117 -7.05 -1.08 -0.51
C GLU A 117 -6.09 -1.40 0.64
N ALA A 118 -5.51 -0.40 1.31
CA ALA A 118 -4.74 -0.58 2.54
C ALA A 118 -5.55 -1.25 3.66
N ARG A 119 -6.88 -1.10 3.66
CA ARG A 119 -7.77 -1.81 4.58
C ARG A 119 -7.61 -3.32 4.51
N LEU A 120 -7.41 -3.88 3.31
CA LEU A 120 -7.25 -5.34 3.12
C LEU A 120 -6.03 -5.86 3.89
N LEU A 121 -4.97 -5.06 3.94
CA LEU A 121 -3.77 -5.37 4.70
C LEU A 121 -4.02 -5.25 6.20
N ALA A 122 -4.62 -4.15 6.65
CA ALA A 122 -4.90 -3.91 8.06
C ALA A 122 -5.83 -4.96 8.67
N ASP A 123 -6.96 -5.24 8.02
CA ASP A 123 -7.94 -6.25 8.46
C ASP A 123 -7.32 -7.65 8.44
N GLY A 124 -6.54 -7.97 7.41
CA GLY A 124 -5.85 -9.26 7.29
C GLY A 124 -4.81 -9.49 8.38
N VAL A 125 -3.99 -8.47 8.66
CA VAL A 125 -2.97 -8.51 9.73
C VAL A 125 -3.66 -8.65 11.08
N ALA A 126 -4.70 -7.85 11.34
CA ALA A 126 -5.46 -7.92 12.59
C ALA A 126 -6.05 -9.31 12.83
N SER A 127 -6.60 -9.92 11.78
CA SER A 127 -7.15 -11.28 11.84
C SER A 127 -6.09 -12.33 12.19
N ILE A 128 -4.85 -12.20 11.73
CA ILE A 128 -3.76 -13.13 12.08
C ILE A 128 -3.32 -12.94 13.53
N LEU A 129 -3.22 -11.69 13.98
CA LEU A 129 -2.69 -11.36 15.30
C LEU A 129 -3.70 -11.57 16.43
N GLN A 130 -5.00 -11.67 16.12
CA GLN A 130 -6.12 -11.68 17.08
C GLN A 130 -5.92 -12.57 18.32
N ALA A 131 -5.31 -13.75 18.17
CA ALA A 131 -5.13 -14.71 19.26
C ALA A 131 -4.02 -14.32 20.25
N GLU A 132 -3.00 -13.59 19.81
CA GLU A 132 -1.80 -13.27 20.58
C GLU A 132 -1.74 -11.78 20.96
N MET A 133 -2.20 -10.92 20.05
CA MET A 133 -2.19 -9.47 20.14
C MET A 133 -3.49 -8.96 19.52
N PRO A 134 -4.57 -8.77 20.32
CA PRO A 134 -5.86 -8.31 19.83
C PRO A 134 -5.78 -6.86 19.33
N VAL A 135 -5.38 -6.69 18.07
CA VAL A 135 -5.27 -5.37 17.44
C VAL A 135 -6.58 -5.01 16.76
N ARG A 136 -7.07 -3.79 17.02
CA ARG A 136 -8.23 -3.24 16.32
C ARG A 136 -7.83 -2.38 15.13
N VAL A 137 -8.67 -2.33 14.11
CA VAL A 137 -8.43 -1.49 12.93
C VAL A 137 -9.23 -0.20 13.06
N VAL A 138 -8.54 0.93 12.89
CA VAL A 138 -9.13 2.27 12.80
C VAL A 138 -8.86 2.81 11.40
N LEU A 139 -9.91 3.20 10.70
CA LEU A 139 -9.80 3.67 9.32
C LEU A 139 -9.98 5.18 9.24
N THR A 140 -9.08 5.84 8.53
CA THR A 140 -9.26 7.24 8.09
C THR A 140 -9.97 7.27 6.73
N PRO A 141 -10.76 8.30 6.43
CA PRO A 141 -11.49 8.37 5.17
C PRO A 141 -10.55 8.58 3.99
N TYR A 142 -10.99 8.09 2.82
CA TYR A 142 -10.30 8.23 1.54
C TYR A 142 -11.27 8.70 0.48
N SER A 143 -10.85 9.66 -0.34
CA SER A 143 -11.58 10.12 -1.52
C SER A 143 -10.96 9.49 -2.77
N PRO A 144 -11.65 8.53 -3.44
CA PRO A 144 -11.14 7.94 -4.69
C PRO A 144 -11.03 8.97 -5.83
N GLU A 145 -11.88 9.99 -5.82
CA GLU A 145 -11.94 11.04 -6.83
C GLU A 145 -10.72 11.97 -6.78
N THR A 146 -10.29 12.34 -5.56
CA THR A 146 -9.22 13.33 -5.36
C THR A 146 -7.90 12.71 -4.89
N GLY A 147 -7.92 11.42 -4.53
CA GLY A 147 -6.81 10.74 -3.87
C GLY A 147 -6.50 11.26 -2.46
N LYS A 148 -7.34 12.14 -1.90
CA LYS A 148 -7.12 12.75 -0.59
C LYS A 148 -7.45 11.77 0.53
N ILE A 149 -6.56 11.72 1.51
CA ILE A 149 -6.71 10.99 2.77
C ILE A 149 -7.18 12.00 3.82
N GLY A 150 -8.24 11.72 4.56
CA GLY A 150 -8.67 12.53 5.70
C GLY A 150 -8.00 12.11 7.00
N THR A 151 -8.39 12.75 8.10
CA THR A 151 -7.84 12.46 9.45
C THR A 151 -8.93 12.19 10.47
N GLU A 152 -10.18 12.27 10.06
CA GLU A 152 -11.33 12.05 10.91
C GLU A 152 -11.44 10.57 11.28
N VAL A 153 -11.52 10.28 12.58
CA VAL A 153 -11.78 8.94 13.12
C VAL A 153 -12.94 9.02 14.10
N SER A 154 -13.59 7.89 14.36
CA SER A 154 -14.73 7.86 15.31
C SER A 154 -14.27 8.23 16.72
N PRO A 155 -14.99 9.09 17.45
CA PRO A 155 -14.64 9.43 18.82
C PRO A 155 -14.44 8.19 19.70
N GLY A 156 -13.34 8.16 20.46
CA GLY A 156 -12.99 7.03 21.33
C GLY A 156 -12.39 5.81 20.61
N SER A 157 -12.18 5.86 19.29
CA SER A 157 -11.49 4.77 18.57
C SER A 157 -10.01 4.65 18.95
N ILE A 158 -9.40 5.76 19.37
CA ILE A 158 -8.05 5.87 19.93
C ILE A 158 -8.18 6.55 21.30
N LYS A 159 -7.64 5.92 22.34
CA LYS A 159 -7.64 6.43 23.72
C LYS A 159 -6.22 6.89 24.08
N PRO A 160 -6.10 7.86 25.01
CA PRO A 160 -4.79 8.31 25.46
C PRO A 160 -3.92 7.17 26.02
N GLY A 161 -2.63 7.17 25.67
CA GLY A 161 -1.63 6.19 26.08
C GLY A 161 -1.65 4.88 25.29
N GLU A 162 -2.59 4.70 24.36
CA GLU A 162 -2.66 3.51 23.53
C GLU A 162 -1.72 3.56 22.34
N ARG A 163 -1.04 2.44 22.08
CA ARG A 163 -0.02 2.35 21.03
C ARG A 163 -0.62 1.79 19.74
N PHE A 164 -0.47 2.56 18.67
CA PHE A 164 -0.97 2.20 17.34
C PHE A 164 0.15 2.12 16.31
N LEU A 165 -0.02 1.22 15.34
CA LEU A 165 0.79 1.16 14.13
C LEU A 165 0.08 1.90 13.00
N SER A 166 0.76 2.82 12.31
CA SER A 166 0.27 3.37 11.05
C SER A 166 0.63 2.43 9.89
N LEU A 167 -0.38 1.96 9.15
CA LEU A 167 -0.21 1.07 8.02
C LEU A 167 -0.65 1.76 6.73
N ASN A 168 0.19 1.66 5.70
CA ASN A 168 -0.14 2.07 4.34
C ASN A 168 0.20 0.96 3.34
N ASP A 169 -0.49 0.95 2.20
CA ASP A 169 -0.25 0.01 1.11
C ASP A 169 1.02 0.34 0.30
N VAL A 170 1.26 1.62 0.04
CA VAL A 170 2.45 2.12 -0.68
C VAL A 170 2.94 3.41 -0.03
N THR A 171 4.24 3.56 0.18
CA THR A 171 4.83 4.83 0.63
C THR A 171 5.96 5.26 -0.31
N THR A 172 6.05 6.56 -0.58
CA THR A 172 7.14 7.16 -1.36
C THR A 172 8.00 8.03 -0.45
N ARG A 173 7.48 9.18 -0.03
CA ARG A 173 8.15 10.15 0.87
C ARG A 173 7.68 10.06 2.32
N GLY A 174 6.86 9.08 2.68
CA GLY A 174 6.36 8.94 4.04
C GLY A 174 5.24 9.90 4.45
N ASN A 175 4.85 10.87 3.62
CA ASN A 175 3.82 11.87 3.96
C ASN A 175 2.49 11.24 4.42
N CYS A 176 2.02 10.19 3.72
CA CYS A 176 0.79 9.49 4.11
C CYS A 176 0.94 8.84 5.49
N VAL A 177 2.06 8.18 5.74
CA VAL A 177 2.35 7.52 7.02
C VAL A 177 2.45 8.55 8.15
N GLY A 178 3.12 9.68 7.92
CA GLY A 178 3.18 10.79 8.88
C GLY A 178 1.81 11.38 9.18
N LYS A 179 0.95 11.49 8.17
CA LYS A 179 -0.45 11.93 8.34
C LYS A 179 -1.24 10.94 9.21
N LEU A 180 -1.13 9.64 8.96
CA LEU A 180 -1.78 8.62 9.80
C LEU A 180 -1.21 8.62 11.23
N GLY A 181 0.11 8.81 11.39
CA GLY A 181 0.74 8.96 12.70
C GLY A 181 0.21 10.17 13.48
N SER A 182 -0.05 11.28 12.79
CA SER A 182 -0.63 12.48 13.42
C SER A 182 -2.06 12.24 13.95
N VAL A 183 -2.81 11.31 13.37
CA VAL A 183 -4.13 10.92 13.89
C VAL A 183 -3.99 10.25 15.25
N VAL A 184 -2.98 9.39 15.43
CA VAL A 184 -2.70 8.73 16.70
C VAL A 184 -2.30 9.75 17.76
N THR A 185 -1.30 10.59 17.46
CA THR A 185 -0.76 11.55 18.43
C THR A 185 -1.77 12.65 18.80
N ALA A 186 -2.63 13.06 17.86
CA ALA A 186 -3.72 14.00 18.14
C ALA A 186 -4.74 13.48 19.16
N HIS A 187 -4.82 12.15 19.36
CA HIS A 187 -5.68 11.50 20.34
C HIS A 187 -4.92 11.03 21.60
N GLY A 188 -3.66 11.47 21.75
CA GLY A 188 -2.82 11.17 22.92
C GLY A 188 -2.25 9.76 22.96
N GLY A 189 -2.25 9.03 21.84
CA GLY A 189 -1.57 7.74 21.67
C GLY A 189 -0.14 7.85 21.16
#